data_AF-A0A5N9G010-F1
#
_entry.id   AF-A0A5N9G010-F1
#
_cell.length_a   1.000
_cell.length_b   1.000
_cell.length_c   1.000
_cell.angle_alpha   90.00
_cell.angle_beta   90.00
_cell.angle_gamma   90.00
#
_symmetry.space_group_name_H-M   'P 1'
#
loop_
_entity.id
_entity.type
_entity.pdbx_description
1 polymer ?
#
loop_
_entity_poly.entity_id
_entity_poly.type
_entity_poly.pdbx_seq_one_letter_code
_entity_poly.pdbx_strand_id
1 'polypeptide(L)'
;MILSPLDWCIVAAYFLFSLLVGIWASKQAGQDTKSFFLAGRNMPWWLLGISMVATTFSTDTPNLVTDLVRRNGVAGNWTWWAFLLTGMLTVFVYAKLWRRSGVLTDIEFYELRYSGKAATFLRG
;
A
#
# COMPACT_ATOMS: atom_id res chain seq x y z
N MET A 1 24.99 4.40 -21.48
CA MET A 1 24.86 3.11 -20.78
C MET A 1 23.99 2.21 -21.64
N ILE A 2 24.54 1.13 -22.20
CA ILE A 2 23.77 0.15 -22.99
C ILE A 2 23.44 -1.00 -22.04
N LEU A 3 22.16 -1.34 -21.91
CA LEU A 3 21.71 -2.49 -21.12
C LEU A 3 22.16 -3.78 -21.79
N SER A 4 22.69 -4.71 -21.00
CA SER A 4 23.11 -6.00 -21.51
C SER A 4 21.88 -6.87 -21.84
N PRO A 5 22.04 -7.91 -22.69
CA PRO A 5 20.98 -8.89 -22.92
C PRO A 5 20.51 -9.59 -21.63
N LEU A 6 21.39 -9.73 -20.64
CA LEU A 6 21.06 -10.30 -19.33
C LEU A 6 20.08 -9.39 -18.55
N ASP A 7 20.30 -8.07 -18.57
CA ASP A 7 19.42 -7.11 -17.88
C ASP A 7 18.00 -7.17 -18.44
N TRP A 8 17.87 -7.22 -19.77
CA TRP A 8 16.57 -7.38 -20.43
C TRP A 8 15.90 -8.70 -20.10
N CYS A 9 16.66 -9.79 -19.97
CA CYS A 9 16.14 -11.08 -19.56
C CYS A 9 15.55 -11.03 -18.15
N ILE A 10 16.24 -10.39 -17.21
CA ILE A 10 15.77 -10.21 -15.82
C ILE A 10 14.47 -9.39 -15.79
N VAL A 11 14.42 -8.27 -16.54
CA VAL A 11 13.22 -7.42 -16.62
C VAL A 11 12.04 -8.20 -17.19
N ALA A 12 12.23 -8.94 -18.29
CA ALA A 12 11.18 -9.75 -18.89
C ALA A 12 10.69 -10.85 -17.94
N ALA A 13 11.60 -11.54 -17.26
CA ALA A 13 11.27 -12.59 -16.29
C ALA A 13 10.45 -12.03 -15.11
N TYR A 14 10.82 -10.86 -14.59
CA TYR A 14 10.08 -10.18 -13.52
C TYR A 14 8.64 -9.86 -13.92
N PHE A 15 8.42 -9.28 -15.11
CA PHE A 15 7.07 -8.97 -15.59
C PHE A 15 6.25 -10.23 -15.82
N LEU A 16 6.84 -11.27 -16.42
CA LEU A 16 6.16 -12.54 -16.66
C LEU A 16 5.74 -13.19 -15.32
N PHE A 17 6.65 -13.25 -14.35
CA PHE A 17 6.36 -13.77 -13.02
C PHE A 17 5.24 -12.98 -12.33
N SER A 18 5.32 -11.65 -12.35
CA SER A 18 4.30 -10.77 -11.74
C SER A 18 2.92 -10.99 -12.38
N LEU A 19 2.87 -11.12 -13.71
CA LEU A 19 1.63 -11.39 -14.44
C LEU A 19 1.06 -12.77 -14.10
N LEU A 20 1.89 -13.80 -14.03
CA LEU A 20 1.46 -15.16 -13.65
C LEU A 20 0.86 -15.18 -12.24
N VAL A 21 1.50 -14.53 -11.28
CA VAL A 21 0.97 -14.37 -9.92
C VAL A 21 -0.37 -13.63 -9.93
N GLY A 22 -0.47 -12.54 -10.70
CA GLY A 22 -1.72 -11.78 -10.84
C GLY A 22 -2.87 -12.59 -11.44
N ILE A 23 -2.62 -13.39 -12.49
CA ILE A 23 -3.61 -14.27 -13.10
C ILE A 23 -4.03 -15.40 -12.16
N TRP A 24 -3.07 -15.97 -11.41
CA TRP A 24 -3.37 -17.00 -10.43
C TRP A 24 -4.25 -16.44 -9.29
N ALA A 25 -3.89 -15.28 -8.75
CA ALA A 25 -4.64 -14.62 -7.69
C ALA A 25 -6.03 -14.15 -8.14
N SER A 26 -6.19 -13.68 -9.39
CA SER A 26 -7.49 -13.22 -9.90
C SER A 26 -8.53 -14.34 -9.99
N LYS A 27 -8.10 -15.57 -10.31
CA LYS A 27 -8.97 -16.76 -10.30
C LYS A 27 -9.53 -17.08 -8.90
N GLN A 28 -8.75 -16.79 -7.85
CA GLN A 28 -9.17 -16.99 -6.45
C GLN A 28 -10.06 -15.84 -5.96
N ALA A 29 -9.78 -14.60 -6.40
CA ALA A 29 -10.43 -13.39 -5.89
C ALA A 29 -11.79 -13.07 -6.56
N GLY A 30 -12.09 -13.65 -7.72
CA GLY A 30 -13.31 -13.36 -8.50
C GLY A 30 -14.62 -13.92 -7.94
N GLN A 31 -14.62 -14.61 -6.79
CA GLN A 31 -15.82 -15.27 -6.25
C GLN A 31 -16.71 -14.36 -5.40
N ASP A 32 -16.17 -13.32 -4.77
CA ASP A 32 -16.93 -12.39 -3.91
C ASP A 32 -16.17 -11.06 -3.73
N THR A 33 -16.87 -9.93 -3.79
CA THR A 33 -16.32 -8.58 -3.55
C THR A 33 -15.62 -8.47 -2.20
N LYS A 34 -16.14 -9.13 -1.14
CA LYS A 34 -15.45 -9.17 0.16
C LYS A 34 -14.18 -10.03 0.12
N SER A 35 -14.16 -11.08 -0.70
CA SER A 35 -12.94 -11.88 -0.91
C SER A 35 -11.91 -11.12 -1.72
N PHE A 36 -12.33 -10.24 -2.63
CA PHE A 36 -11.44 -9.36 -3.37
C PHE A 36 -10.82 -8.25 -2.49
N PHE A 37 -11.61 -7.55 -1.68
CA PHE A 37 -11.12 -6.42 -0.88
C PHE A 37 -10.59 -6.80 0.51
N LEU A 38 -11.18 -7.78 1.17
CA LEU A 38 -10.79 -8.19 2.53
C LEU A 38 -10.05 -9.52 2.57
N ALA A 39 -9.93 -10.25 1.44
CA ALA A 39 -9.37 -11.60 1.39
C ALA A 39 -9.90 -12.53 2.48
N GLY A 40 -11.21 -12.46 2.73
CA GLY A 40 -11.88 -13.24 3.76
C GLY A 40 -11.42 -12.94 5.20
N ARG A 41 -10.67 -11.85 5.43
CA ARG A 41 -10.06 -11.46 6.72
C ARG A 41 -9.14 -12.53 7.33
N ASN A 42 -8.66 -13.48 6.53
CA ASN A 42 -7.83 -14.61 6.96
C ASN A 42 -6.36 -14.49 6.52
N MET A 43 -5.93 -13.31 6.07
CA MET A 43 -4.53 -13.10 5.74
C MET A 43 -3.65 -13.10 7.01
N PRO A 44 -2.49 -13.77 6.99
CA PRO A 44 -1.58 -13.75 8.12
C PRO A 44 -0.96 -12.36 8.29
N TRP A 45 -0.71 -11.98 9.54
CA TRP A 45 -0.25 -10.63 9.88
C TRP A 45 1.06 -10.22 9.19
N TRP A 46 1.96 -11.18 8.96
CA TRP A 46 3.26 -10.91 8.31
C TRP A 46 3.08 -10.54 6.84
N LEU A 47 2.14 -11.17 6.14
CA LEU A 47 1.83 -10.87 4.74
C LEU A 47 1.20 -9.48 4.63
N LEU A 48 0.27 -9.16 5.54
CA LEU A 48 -0.32 -7.82 5.65
C LEU A 48 0.75 -6.76 5.94
N GLY A 49 1.66 -7.03 6.88
CA GLY A 49 2.76 -6.12 7.21
C GLY A 49 3.70 -5.86 6.04
N ILE A 50 4.13 -6.91 5.33
CA ILE A 50 4.96 -6.77 4.12
C ILE A 50 4.22 -5.99 3.05
N SER A 51 2.93 -6.27 2.83
CA SER A 51 2.12 -5.53 1.86
C SER A 51 2.03 -4.04 2.21
N MET A 52 1.83 -3.68 3.48
CA MET A 52 1.79 -2.27 3.90
C MET A 52 3.12 -1.55 3.65
N VAL A 53 4.24 -2.21 3.92
CA VAL A 53 5.57 -1.64 3.65
C VAL A 53 5.81 -1.52 2.15
N ALA A 54 5.48 -2.56 1.37
CA ALA A 54 5.62 -2.55 -0.09
C ALA A 54 4.79 -1.44 -0.76
N THR A 55 3.56 -1.19 -0.29
CA THR A 55 2.70 -0.10 -0.79
C THR A 55 3.29 1.28 -0.49
N THR A 56 4.00 1.42 0.64
CA THR A 56 4.60 2.70 1.04
C THR A 56 5.92 2.96 0.30
N PHE A 57 6.70 1.91 0.04
CA PHE A 57 7.98 1.97 -0.67
C PHE A 57 7.76 1.90 -2.19
N SER A 58 7.31 3.01 -2.77
CA SER A 58 7.26 3.17 -4.23
C SER A 58 8.64 3.47 -4.80
N THR A 59 8.74 3.52 -6.13
CA THR A 59 9.96 3.91 -6.86
C THR A 59 10.48 5.30 -6.49
N ASP A 60 9.62 6.18 -5.96
CA ASP A 60 9.97 7.56 -5.62
C ASP A 60 10.66 7.65 -4.27
N THR A 61 10.36 6.72 -3.35
CA THR A 61 10.89 6.74 -1.99
C THR A 61 12.43 6.66 -1.94
N PRO A 62 13.10 5.72 -2.65
CA PRO A 62 14.55 5.69 -2.69
C PRO A 62 15.15 6.96 -3.30
N ASN A 63 14.50 7.56 -4.30
CA ASN A 63 14.97 8.80 -4.92
C ASN A 63 14.91 9.97 -3.93
N LEU A 64 13.83 10.06 -3.14
CA LEU A 64 13.70 11.06 -2.09
C LEU A 64 14.76 10.88 -0.99
N VAL A 65 14.92 9.66 -0.49
CA VAL A 65 15.88 9.37 0.60
C VAL A 65 17.32 9.62 0.14
N THR A 66 17.66 9.25 -1.09
CA THR A 66 19.00 9.48 -1.65
C THR A 66 19.30 10.97 -1.84
N ASP A 67 18.35 11.78 -2.32
CA ASP A 67 18.51 13.25 -2.40
C ASP A 67 18.67 13.88 -1.01
N LEU A 68 17.87 13.42 -0.04
CA LEU A 68 17.91 13.90 1.33
C LEU A 68 19.27 13.62 2.00
N VAL A 69 19.80 12.40 1.82
CA VAL A 69 21.12 12.02 2.32
C VAL A 69 22.23 12.76 1.57
N ARG A 70 22.09 12.94 0.26
CA ARG A 70 23.06 13.68 -0.56
C ARG A 70 23.19 15.14 -0.12
N ARG A 71 22.09 15.80 0.26
CA ARG A 71 22.09 17.22 0.65
C ARG A 71 22.41 17.44 2.13
N ASN A 72 21.83 16.62 3.02
CA ASN A 72 21.84 16.86 4.46
C ASN A 72 22.68 15.83 5.24
N GLY A 73 23.38 14.93 4.53
CA GLY A 73 24.07 13.79 5.13
C GLY A 73 23.10 12.74 5.68
N VAL A 74 23.65 11.71 6.32
CA VAL A 74 22.87 10.59 6.89
C VAL A 74 21.84 11.08 7.93
N ALA A 75 22.13 12.20 8.62
CA ALA A 75 21.21 12.83 9.57
C ALA A 75 19.88 13.26 8.92
N GLY A 76 19.88 13.60 7.62
CA GLY A 76 18.66 13.93 6.87
C GLY A 76 17.62 12.81 6.91
N ASN A 77 18.04 11.55 7.01
CA ASN A 77 17.13 10.41 7.11
C ASN A 77 16.23 10.47 8.36
N TRP A 78 16.53 11.30 9.36
CA TRP A 78 15.66 11.52 10.50
C TRP A 78 14.27 12.04 10.11
N THR A 79 14.15 12.78 9.00
CA THR A 79 12.85 13.19 8.45
C THR A 79 11.98 11.99 8.09
N TRP A 80 12.59 10.91 7.61
CA TRP A 80 11.89 9.66 7.29
C TRP A 80 11.36 8.97 8.56
N TRP A 81 12.12 9.03 9.66
CA TRP A 81 11.70 8.45 10.94
C TRP A 81 10.50 9.16 11.57
N ALA A 82 10.14 10.39 11.14
CA ALA A 82 8.91 11.04 11.57
C ALA A 82 7.65 10.24 11.21
N PHE A 83 7.67 9.47 10.11
CA PHE A 83 6.57 8.58 9.73
C PHE A 83 6.32 7.44 10.73
N LEU A 84 7.34 7.08 11.53
CA LEU A 84 7.16 6.07 12.57
C LEU A 84 6.17 6.55 13.64
N LEU A 85 6.24 7.83 14.03
CA LEU A 85 5.32 8.39 15.03
C LEU A 85 3.88 8.41 14.53
N THR A 86 3.67 8.81 13.27
CA THR A 86 2.33 8.81 12.67
C THR A 86 1.81 7.39 12.48
N GLY A 87 2.66 6.45 12.07
CA GLY A 87 2.34 5.02 11.98
C GLY A 87 1.93 4.43 13.34
N MET A 88 2.68 4.72 14.41
CA MET A 88 2.34 4.29 15.77
C MET A 88 0.96 4.83 16.19
N LEU A 89 0.70 6.11 15.96
CA LEU A 89 -0.57 6.73 16.32
C LEU A 89 -1.75 6.09 15.56
N THR A 90 -1.56 5.78 14.27
CA THR A 90 -2.53 5.03 13.46
C THR A 90 -2.81 3.64 14.03
N VAL A 91 -1.78 2.90 14.44
CA VAL A 91 -1.94 1.54 14.99
C VAL A 91 -2.60 1.54 16.37
N PHE A 92 -2.14 2.39 17.28
CA PHE A 92 -2.60 2.34 18.68
C PHE A 92 -3.92 3.08 18.92
N VAL A 93 -4.21 4.12 18.14
CA VAL A 93 -5.42 4.95 18.32
C VAL A 93 -6.46 4.63 17.26
N TYR A 94 -6.09 4.75 15.98
CA TYR A 94 -7.06 4.71 14.89
C TYR A 94 -7.46 3.31 14.45
N ALA A 95 -6.59 2.30 14.53
CA ALA A 95 -6.89 0.96 14.02
C ALA A 95 -8.13 0.34 14.66
N LYS A 96 -8.34 0.56 15.97
CA LYS A 96 -9.55 0.09 16.68
C LYS A 96 -10.81 0.84 16.23
N LEU A 97 -10.70 2.15 16.00
CA LEU A 97 -11.80 2.98 15.52
C LEU A 97 -12.18 2.61 14.09
N TRP A 98 -11.19 2.39 13.23
CA TRP A 98 -11.36 1.93 11.86
C TRP A 98 -12.04 0.56 11.80
N ARG A 99 -11.61 -0.39 12.63
CA ARG A 99 -12.25 -1.71 12.69
C ARG A 99 -13.70 -1.64 13.17
N ARG A 100 -14.05 -0.64 14.00
CA ARG A 100 -15.42 -0.43 14.51
C ARG A 100 -16.35 0.24 13.52
N SER A 101 -15.84 1.07 12.60
CA SER A 101 -16.69 1.75 11.60
C SER A 101 -17.29 0.76 10.59
N GLY A 102 -16.65 -0.39 10.39
CA GLY A 102 -17.15 -1.44 9.50
C GLY A 102 -17.12 -1.08 8.01
N VAL A 103 -16.55 0.07 7.67
CA VAL A 103 -16.40 0.56 6.30
C VAL A 103 -15.42 -0.30 5.52
N LEU A 104 -15.68 -0.47 4.23
CA LEU A 104 -14.81 -1.21 3.32
C LEU A 104 -13.80 -0.31 2.61
N THR A 105 -14.16 0.94 2.36
CA THR A 105 -13.32 1.91 1.66
C THR A 105 -13.17 3.19 2.47
N ASP A 106 -12.08 3.91 2.23
CA ASP A 106 -11.84 5.18 2.92
C ASP A 106 -12.92 6.22 2.60
N ILE A 107 -13.48 6.18 1.38
CA ILE A 107 -14.50 7.13 0.94
C ILE A 107 -15.84 6.87 1.64
N GLU A 108 -16.18 5.61 1.93
CA GLU A 108 -17.37 5.28 2.72
C GLU A 108 -17.31 5.89 4.13
N PHE A 109 -16.11 6.04 4.70
CA PHE A 109 -15.94 6.77 5.96
C PHE A 109 -16.31 8.26 5.85
N TYR A 110 -16.03 8.92 4.71
CA TYR A 110 -16.41 10.32 4.51
C TYR A 110 -17.93 10.51 4.49
N GLU A 111 -18.67 9.58 3.89
CA GLU A 111 -20.13 9.60 3.91
C GLU A 111 -20.67 9.41 5.33
N LEU A 112 -20.10 8.48 6.10
CA LEU A 112 -20.46 8.26 7.51
C LEU A 112 -20.14 9.47 8.40
N ARG A 113 -19.03 10.18 8.13
CA ARG A 113 -18.57 11.30 8.96
C ARG A 113 -19.22 12.64 8.62
N TYR A 114 -19.41 12.93 7.34
CA TYR A 114 -19.81 14.27 6.87
C TYR A 114 -21.23 14.32 6.30
N SER A 115 -21.77 13.19 5.83
CA SER A 115 -23.11 13.07 5.20
C SER A 115 -23.35 14.00 4.00
N GLY A 116 -24.43 13.74 3.26
CA GLY A 116 -24.93 14.64 2.22
C GLY A 116 -24.40 14.37 0.80
N LYS A 117 -24.99 15.09 -0.16
CA LYS A 117 -24.84 14.84 -1.60
C LYS A 117 -23.39 14.91 -2.10
N ALA A 118 -22.57 15.78 -1.51
CA ALA A 118 -21.16 15.91 -1.88
C ALA A 118 -20.33 14.69 -1.46
N ALA A 119 -20.61 14.13 -0.27
CA ALA A 119 -19.93 12.92 0.20
C ALA A 119 -20.37 11.69 -0.60
N THR A 120 -21.67 11.58 -0.92
CA THR A 120 -22.19 10.52 -1.80
C THR A 120 -21.62 10.62 -3.22
N PHE A 121 -21.48 11.83 -3.78
CA PHE A 121 -20.84 12.02 -5.09
C PHE A 121 -19.37 11.55 -5.11
N LEU A 122 -18.62 11.81 -4.04
CA LEU A 122 -17.22 11.35 -3.95
C LEU A 122 -17.13 9.82 -3.84
N ARG A 123 -18.14 9.15 -3.27
CA ARG A 123 -18.21 7.69 -3.15
C ARG A 123 -18.39 6.98 -4.49
N GLY A 124 -19.08 7.61 -5.45
CA GLY A 124 -19.46 7.03 -6.75
C GLY A 124 -20.92 6.66 -6.79
#